data_AF-A0A6N6SRF4-F1
#
_entry.id   AF-A0A6N6SRF4-F1
#
_cell.length_a   1.000
_cell.length_b   1.000
_cell.length_c   1.000
_cell.angle_alpha   90.00
_cell.angle_beta   90.00
_cell.angle_gamma   90.00
#
_symmetry.space_group_name_H-M   'P 1'
#
loop_
_entity.id
_entity.type
_entity.pdbx_description
1 polymer ?
#
loop_
_entity_poly.entity_id
_entity_poly.type
_entity_poly.pdbx_seq_one_letter_code
_entity_poly.pdbx_strand_id
1 'polypeptide(L)'
;MTLVRAVDLDRHEEKKLQLLMHERVPAQFASFALVLLCALVAISIYLLVEDIRQYRAHPTDRSWASLRSSLSRMVEMVLVAAMVAVAVLHSRSITQMKMRSMWTAIGLVAVVGGSFVVYVYFAMWSPGIGEPLLRFFLNIFKAATSHWAGIVELILVFLFIRGIFGPMRVAPSVRVFANISDEDKLFLREESDDRLSGRTFRSLFGVPRIVDFMARRRRSTTLLFFAANAIYAISLLSMVLYVGLFGYHYFPTAMECTEREIGECIAADPIPYLGYTIVLILSGFFLFPLVGGFLAGLARRNIRFSVTELLKTDERQPVLFLRSFRDDAVQLRRPKTQLMVRVGKWLASTSNLDQILLEEGTPYGPVVAIGNPKDPAPPYYRIAREYFDDETWKEAVSRLAEQAAAIVICVDDTEGIWWEVENVAARHIGKTLFLIHPKYGKASDNAGVVKALAARLAAATRKTGDLGFGELDKLADKPLLGMHFGEGSGLSAATSSTFSGLAFLLEVRGFLRSKRGYVS
;
A
#
# COMPACT_ATOMS: atom_id res chain seq x y z
N MET A 1 17.64 -19.72 -34.08
CA MET A 1 16.69 -20.28 -33.10
C MET A 1 16.15 -19.12 -32.29
N THR A 2 14.97 -18.62 -32.63
CA THR A 2 14.30 -17.54 -31.90
C THR A 2 13.71 -18.15 -30.64
N LEU A 3 14.37 -17.94 -29.49
CA LEU A 3 14.00 -18.60 -28.24
C LEU A 3 12.80 -17.86 -27.64
N VAL A 4 11.63 -18.50 -27.60
CA VAL A 4 10.50 -17.98 -26.84
C VAL A 4 10.80 -18.10 -25.35
N ARG A 5 10.85 -16.97 -24.65
CA ARG A 5 10.98 -16.94 -23.20
C ARG A 5 9.58 -17.02 -22.59
N ALA A 6 9.22 -18.18 -22.05
CA ALA A 6 7.99 -18.34 -21.30
C ALA A 6 8.17 -17.90 -19.85
N VAL A 7 7.35 -16.96 -19.37
CA VAL A 7 7.33 -16.49 -17.99
C VAL A 7 6.05 -16.99 -17.32
N ASP A 8 6.20 -17.82 -16.28
CA ASP A 8 5.07 -18.28 -15.46
C ASP A 8 4.76 -17.25 -14.37
N LEU A 9 3.69 -16.47 -14.56
CA LEU A 9 3.31 -15.42 -13.61
C LEU A 9 2.69 -15.98 -12.34
N ASP A 10 2.13 -17.20 -12.35
CA ASP A 10 1.49 -17.76 -11.15
C ASP A 10 2.52 -17.96 -10.02
N ARG A 11 3.74 -18.37 -10.39
CA ARG A 11 4.87 -18.47 -9.46
C ARG A 11 5.25 -17.10 -8.86
N HIS A 12 5.21 -16.05 -9.68
CA HIS A 12 5.52 -14.69 -9.24
C HIS A 12 4.38 -14.08 -8.41
N GLU A 13 3.12 -14.38 -8.74
CA GLU A 13 1.95 -14.00 -7.95
C GLU A 13 2.03 -14.59 -6.55
N GLU A 14 2.34 -15.89 -6.43
CA GLU A 14 2.47 -16.54 -5.12
C GLU A 14 3.56 -15.88 -4.28
N LYS A 15 4.76 -15.69 -4.85
CA LYS A 15 5.86 -14.97 -4.19
C LYS A 15 5.43 -13.56 -3.79
N LYS A 16 4.79 -12.80 -4.69
CA LYS A 16 4.36 -11.43 -4.37
C LYS A 16 3.25 -11.42 -3.31
N LEU A 17 2.34 -12.38 -3.29
CA LEU A 17 1.32 -12.50 -2.24
C LEU A 17 1.96 -12.80 -0.88
N GLN A 18 2.93 -13.71 -0.84
CA GLN A 18 3.70 -13.97 0.38
C GLN A 18 4.40 -12.68 0.85
N LEU A 19 5.08 -11.97 -0.05
CA LEU A 19 5.70 -10.68 0.26
C LEU A 19 4.67 -9.66 0.77
N LEU A 20 3.55 -9.46 0.07
CA LEU A 20 2.50 -8.51 0.48
C LEU A 20 1.92 -8.83 1.86
N MET A 21 1.75 -10.10 2.22
CA MET A 21 1.34 -10.50 3.56
C MET A 21 2.38 -10.12 4.62
N HIS A 22 3.67 -10.30 4.30
CA HIS A 22 4.77 -9.95 5.19
C HIS A 22 5.11 -8.46 5.23
N GLU A 23 4.66 -7.66 4.27
CA GLU A 23 5.07 -6.25 4.11
C GLU A 23 3.95 -5.25 4.44
N ARG A 24 2.78 -5.42 3.81
CA ARG A 24 1.73 -4.40 3.83
C ARG A 24 0.96 -4.40 5.13
N VAL A 25 0.75 -5.60 5.70
CA VAL A 25 0.07 -5.77 6.98
C VAL A 25 0.88 -5.10 8.12
N PRO A 26 2.18 -5.41 8.33
CA PRO A 26 2.97 -4.70 9.34
C PRO A 26 3.09 -3.21 9.08
N ALA A 27 3.31 -2.76 7.85
CA ALA A 27 3.45 -1.34 7.55
C ALA A 27 2.16 -0.55 7.87
N GLN A 28 0.99 -1.13 7.60
CA GLN A 28 -0.30 -0.55 8.00
C GLN A 28 -0.43 -0.52 9.52
N PHE A 29 -0.22 -1.66 10.20
CA PHE A 29 -0.25 -1.71 11.67
C PHE A 29 0.71 -0.72 12.31
N ALA A 30 1.90 -0.56 11.76
CA ALA A 30 2.92 0.34 12.28
C ALA A 30 2.59 1.81 11.97
N SER A 31 1.96 2.11 10.83
CA SER A 31 1.42 3.45 10.55
C SER A 31 0.26 3.79 11.51
N PHE A 32 -0.62 2.83 11.79
CA PHE A 32 -1.68 3.00 12.78
C PHE A 32 -1.14 3.18 14.19
N ALA A 33 -0.16 2.37 14.58
CA ALA A 33 0.54 2.50 15.86
C ALA A 33 1.19 3.86 15.98
N LEU A 34 1.83 4.37 14.92
CA LEU A 34 2.42 5.71 14.92
C LEU A 34 1.36 6.80 15.15
N VAL A 35 0.20 6.73 14.50
CA VAL A 35 -0.87 7.73 14.70
C VAL A 35 -1.48 7.66 16.10
N LEU A 36 -1.81 6.45 16.57
CA LEU A 36 -2.25 6.21 17.95
C LEU A 36 -1.26 6.82 18.94
N LEU A 37 0.02 6.62 18.69
CA LEU A 37 1.05 7.04 19.60
C LEU A 37 1.31 8.55 19.53
N CYS A 38 1.24 9.18 18.36
CA CYS A 38 1.19 10.64 18.25
C CYS A 38 0.01 11.24 19.03
N ALA A 39 -1.16 10.59 19.01
CA ALA A 39 -2.31 11.03 19.80
C ALA A 39 -2.04 10.88 21.31
N LEU A 40 -1.44 9.77 21.75
CA LEU A 40 -1.05 9.57 23.15
C LEU A 40 -0.02 10.62 23.61
N VAL A 41 0.98 10.93 22.79
CA VAL A 41 1.96 11.99 23.06
C VAL A 41 1.27 13.35 23.20
N ALA A 42 0.32 13.67 22.33
CA ALA A 42 -0.44 14.92 22.42
C ALA A 42 -1.26 15.01 23.72
N ILE A 43 -1.90 13.92 24.14
CA ILE A 43 -2.60 13.83 25.42
C ILE A 43 -1.63 14.00 26.59
N SER A 44 -0.47 13.35 26.56
CA SER A 44 0.56 13.50 27.59
C SER A 44 1.09 14.94 27.68
N ILE A 45 1.27 15.62 26.55
CA ILE A 45 1.66 17.04 26.51
C ILE A 45 0.57 17.91 27.15
N TYR A 46 -0.70 17.65 26.84
CA TYR A 46 -1.82 18.38 27.43
C TYR A 46 -1.85 18.22 28.95
N LEU A 47 -1.74 16.99 29.45
CA LEU A 47 -1.71 16.70 30.89
C LEU A 47 -0.52 17.36 31.57
N LEU A 48 0.67 17.30 30.95
CA LEU A 48 1.86 17.98 31.44
C LEU A 48 1.65 19.50 31.55
N VAL A 49 1.03 20.13 30.55
CA VAL A 49 0.72 21.58 30.60
C VAL A 49 -0.21 21.92 31.75
N GLU A 50 -1.21 21.07 32.01
CA GLU A 50 -2.15 21.28 33.11
C GLU A 50 -1.49 21.09 34.48
N ASP A 51 -0.63 20.08 34.64
CA ASP A 51 0.16 19.88 35.85
C ASP A 51 1.14 21.05 36.09
N ILE A 52 1.76 21.60 35.03
CA ILE A 52 2.62 22.79 35.13
C ILE A 52 1.80 24.00 35.62
N ARG A 53 0.59 24.19 35.10
CA ARG A 53 -0.30 25.27 35.56
C ARG A 53 -0.68 25.08 37.02
N GLN A 54 -1.04 23.87 37.42
CA GLN A 54 -1.42 23.56 38.79
C GLN A 54 -0.25 23.76 39.76
N TYR A 55 0.95 23.30 39.39
CA TYR A 55 2.18 23.49 40.17
C TYR A 55 2.54 24.97 40.32
N ARG A 56 2.42 25.77 39.24
CA ARG A 56 2.64 27.23 39.31
C ARG A 56 1.63 27.93 40.21
N ALA A 57 0.38 27.49 40.20
CA ALA A 57 -0.66 28.08 41.03
C ALA A 57 -0.47 27.71 42.53
N HIS A 58 -0.13 26.45 42.82
CA HIS A 58 -0.01 25.93 44.18
C HIS A 58 1.15 24.93 44.30
N PRO A 59 2.39 25.40 44.51
CA PRO A 59 3.56 24.54 44.61
C PRO A 59 3.51 23.73 45.92
N THR A 60 3.05 22.50 45.79
CA THR A 60 2.94 21.50 46.87
C THR A 60 3.66 20.21 46.46
N ASP A 61 4.06 19.39 47.42
CA ASP A 61 4.70 18.09 47.14
C ASP A 61 3.82 17.18 46.27
N ARG A 62 2.48 17.25 46.43
CA ARG A 62 1.53 16.54 45.55
C ARG A 62 1.60 17.04 44.11
N SER A 63 1.58 18.35 43.90
CA SER A 63 1.66 18.93 42.55
C SER A 63 2.99 18.62 41.86
N TRP A 64 4.09 18.58 42.62
CA TRP A 64 5.40 18.16 42.13
C TRP A 64 5.43 16.68 41.73
N ALA A 65 4.83 15.81 42.55
CA ALA A 65 4.72 14.39 42.24
C ALA A 65 3.87 14.12 40.98
N SER A 66 2.76 14.86 40.80
CA SER A 66 1.92 14.79 39.59
C SER A 66 2.71 15.19 38.34
N LEU A 67 3.38 16.36 38.41
CA LEU A 67 4.22 16.87 37.32
C LEU A 67 5.30 15.87 36.91
N ARG A 68 5.99 15.27 37.89
CA ARG A 68 7.02 14.25 37.64
C ARG A 68 6.44 13.00 36.95
N SER A 69 5.26 12.56 37.36
CA SER A 69 4.56 11.41 36.75
C SER A 69 4.13 11.68 35.31
N SER A 70 3.65 12.89 35.01
CA SER A 70 3.28 13.28 33.66
C SER A 70 4.49 13.45 32.76
N LEU A 71 5.60 13.98 33.28
CA LEU A 71 6.87 14.07 32.56
C LEU A 71 7.42 12.68 32.21
N SER A 72 7.40 11.72 33.16
CA SER A 72 7.87 10.36 32.89
C SER A 72 7.03 9.65 31.84
N ARG A 73 5.70 9.77 31.92
CA ARG A 73 4.78 9.23 30.90
C ARG A 73 5.00 9.84 29.53
N MET A 74 5.28 11.13 29.44
CA MET A 74 5.60 11.78 28.16
C MET A 74 6.88 11.20 27.54
N VAL A 75 7.94 11.03 28.34
CA VAL A 75 9.21 10.46 27.86
C VAL A 75 9.03 9.01 27.41
N GLU A 76 8.31 8.20 28.18
CA GLU A 76 7.96 6.82 27.80
C GLU A 76 7.22 6.78 26.46
N MET A 77 6.17 7.60 26.29
CA MET A 77 5.41 7.67 25.05
C MET A 77 6.28 8.10 23.87
N VAL A 78 7.11 9.13 24.01
CA VAL A 78 8.01 9.59 22.93
C VAL A 78 9.00 8.48 22.52
N LEU A 79 9.53 7.72 23.47
CA LEU A 79 10.43 6.60 23.19
C LEU A 79 9.72 5.47 22.44
N VAL A 80 8.51 5.10 22.85
CA VAL A 80 7.70 4.12 22.11
C VAL A 80 7.37 4.66 20.71
N ALA A 81 7.14 5.97 20.56
CA ALA A 81 6.92 6.64 19.26
C ALA A 81 8.08 6.39 18.32
N ALA A 82 9.27 6.67 18.83
CA ALA A 82 10.51 6.54 18.10
C ALA A 82 10.71 5.07 17.69
N MET A 83 10.51 4.13 18.61
CA MET A 83 10.64 2.68 18.32
C MET A 83 9.65 2.21 17.25
N VAL A 84 8.39 2.61 17.33
CA VAL A 84 7.38 2.29 16.30
C VAL A 84 7.77 2.91 14.96
N ALA A 85 8.18 4.18 14.93
CA ALA A 85 8.66 4.83 13.72
C ALA A 85 9.88 4.10 13.12
N VAL A 86 10.83 3.65 13.95
CA VAL A 86 11.97 2.85 13.50
C VAL A 86 11.52 1.51 12.94
N ALA A 87 10.54 0.84 13.55
CA ALA A 87 9.98 -0.42 13.05
C ALA A 87 9.28 -0.23 11.69
N VAL A 88 8.53 0.87 11.49
CA VAL A 88 7.93 1.25 10.19
C VAL A 88 9.05 1.42 9.15
N LEU A 89 10.08 2.20 9.48
CA LEU A 89 11.20 2.49 8.59
C LEU A 89 11.99 1.22 8.24
N HIS A 90 12.20 0.34 9.21
CA HIS A 90 12.88 -0.93 9.03
C HIS A 90 12.08 -1.89 8.14
N SER A 91 10.77 -2.04 8.40
CA SER A 91 9.86 -2.84 7.56
C SER A 91 9.89 -2.36 6.11
N ARG A 92 9.84 -1.04 5.88
CA ARG A 92 9.98 -0.47 4.53
C ARG A 92 11.37 -0.65 3.93
N SER A 93 12.43 -0.53 4.72
CA SER A 93 13.80 -0.74 4.25
C SER A 93 13.99 -2.15 3.67
N ILE A 94 13.35 -3.15 4.29
CA ILE A 94 13.34 -4.53 3.79
C ILE A 94 12.62 -4.58 2.42
N THR A 95 11.45 -3.93 2.29
CA THR A 95 10.67 -3.90 1.03
C THR A 95 11.40 -3.24 -0.14
N GLN A 96 12.21 -2.22 0.14
CA GLN A 96 12.94 -1.47 -0.89
C GLN A 96 14.25 -2.15 -1.33
N MET A 97 14.60 -3.29 -0.71
CA MET A 97 15.85 -4.02 -0.96
C MET A 97 17.11 -3.14 -0.85
N LYS A 98 17.11 -2.18 0.08
CA LYS A 98 18.27 -1.33 0.34
C LYS A 98 18.97 -1.76 1.62
N MET A 99 20.01 -2.58 1.48
CA MET A 99 20.89 -2.97 2.60
C MET A 99 21.41 -1.76 3.38
N ARG A 100 21.71 -0.64 2.70
CA ARG A 100 22.21 0.60 3.31
C ARG A 100 21.19 1.28 4.25
N SER A 101 19.90 1.20 3.93
CA SER A 101 18.80 1.72 4.76
C SER A 101 18.55 0.83 6.00
N MET A 102 18.88 -0.45 5.89
CA MET A 102 18.77 -1.40 7.00
C MET A 102 19.79 -1.07 8.10
N TRP A 103 21.02 -0.70 7.71
CA TRP A 103 22.04 -0.22 8.62
C TRP A 103 21.69 1.12 9.29
N THR A 104 21.02 2.04 8.59
CA THR A 104 20.52 3.28 9.23
C THR A 104 19.42 3.02 10.24
N ALA A 105 18.52 2.05 9.98
CA ALA A 105 17.51 1.65 10.96
C ALA A 105 18.15 0.98 12.18
N ILE A 106 19.13 0.08 11.98
CA ILE A 106 19.92 -0.54 13.06
C ILE A 106 20.68 0.53 13.86
N GLY A 107 21.30 1.50 13.18
CA GLY A 107 21.98 2.63 13.81
C GLY A 107 21.01 3.48 14.63
N LEU A 108 19.79 3.72 14.15
CA LEU A 108 18.76 4.47 14.89
C LEU A 108 18.26 3.69 16.12
N VAL A 109 18.06 2.37 16.01
CA VAL A 109 17.78 1.50 17.18
C VAL A 109 18.93 1.57 18.19
N ALA A 110 20.18 1.51 17.73
CA ALA A 110 21.35 1.58 18.58
C ALA A 110 21.48 2.96 19.25
N VAL A 111 21.13 4.05 18.56
CA VAL A 111 21.12 5.41 19.13
C VAL A 111 20.01 5.58 20.15
N VAL A 112 18.77 5.13 19.85
CA VAL A 112 17.63 5.23 20.79
C VAL A 112 17.86 4.33 22.00
N GLY A 113 18.28 3.07 21.77
CA GLY A 113 18.63 2.13 22.83
C GLY A 113 19.82 2.60 23.66
N GLY A 114 20.87 3.13 23.01
CA GLY A 114 22.03 3.72 23.67
C GLY A 114 21.67 4.95 24.48
N SER A 115 20.81 5.83 23.96
CA SER A 115 20.31 7.02 24.67
C SER A 115 19.48 6.63 25.90
N PHE A 116 18.69 5.56 25.80
CA PHE A 116 17.95 5.00 26.93
C PHE A 116 18.88 4.42 27.99
N VAL A 117 19.90 3.66 27.59
CA VAL A 117 20.91 3.12 28.51
C VAL A 117 21.70 4.24 29.18
N VAL A 118 22.11 5.27 28.44
CA VAL A 118 22.81 6.44 28.98
C VAL A 118 21.90 7.22 29.93
N TYR A 119 20.62 7.40 29.61
CA TYR A 119 19.64 8.02 30.49
C TYR A 119 19.46 7.24 31.80
N VAL A 120 19.30 5.92 31.72
CA VAL A 120 19.21 5.04 32.90
C VAL A 120 20.50 5.08 33.71
N TYR A 121 21.67 5.07 33.05
CA TYR A 121 22.97 5.14 33.70
C TYR A 121 23.18 6.48 34.42
N PHE A 122 22.89 7.62 33.78
CA PHE A 122 22.94 8.96 34.39
C PHE A 122 21.95 9.10 35.54
N ALA A 123 20.74 8.54 35.38
CA ALA A 123 19.73 8.52 36.43
C ALA A 123 20.19 7.69 37.64
N MET A 124 20.92 6.60 37.43
CA MET A 124 21.49 5.77 38.50
C MET A 124 22.70 6.41 39.20
N TRP A 125 23.51 7.20 38.49
CA TRP A 125 24.76 7.78 39.01
C TRP A 125 24.64 9.19 39.60
N SER A 126 23.49 9.87 39.40
CA SER A 126 23.23 11.18 40.03
C SER A 126 22.79 11.00 41.50
N PRO A 127 23.61 11.43 42.49
CA PRO A 127 23.27 11.33 43.89
C PRO A 127 22.07 12.24 44.19
N GLY A 128 20.93 11.65 44.54
CA GLY A 128 19.65 12.33 44.78
C GLY A 128 18.53 11.93 43.80
N ILE A 129 18.87 11.39 42.63
CA ILE A 129 17.88 10.92 41.63
C ILE A 129 17.85 9.38 41.59
N GLY A 130 18.99 8.70 41.77
CA GLY A 130 19.11 7.25 41.61
C GLY A 130 18.28 6.40 42.57
N GLU A 131 18.22 6.76 43.85
CA GLU A 131 17.43 5.99 44.83
C GLU A 131 15.91 6.08 44.58
N PRO A 132 15.33 7.27 44.33
CA PRO A 132 13.93 7.40 43.94
C PRO A 132 13.60 6.74 42.60
N LEU A 133 14.53 6.76 41.63
CA LEU A 133 14.29 6.18 40.30
C LEU A 133 14.45 4.65 40.29
N LEU A 134 15.40 4.11 41.06
CA LEU A 134 15.51 2.68 41.32
C LEU A 134 14.31 2.17 42.12
N ARG A 135 13.86 2.90 43.14
CA ARG A 135 12.59 2.62 43.83
C ARG A 135 11.40 2.79 42.91
N PHE A 136 11.39 3.72 41.96
CA PHE A 136 10.34 3.87 40.94
C PHE A 136 10.32 2.68 39.97
N PHE A 137 11.46 2.22 39.44
CA PHE A 137 11.52 1.03 38.60
C PHE A 137 11.20 -0.25 39.37
N LEU A 138 11.68 -0.38 40.61
CA LEU A 138 11.30 -1.47 41.51
C LEU A 138 9.85 -1.39 41.95
N ASN A 139 9.24 -0.19 42.00
CA ASN A 139 7.83 0.02 42.27
C ASN A 139 6.96 -0.13 41.03
N ILE A 140 7.46 0.12 39.82
CA ILE A 140 6.81 -0.28 38.56
C ILE A 140 6.86 -1.79 38.45
N PHE A 141 8.00 -2.43 38.73
CA PHE A 141 8.10 -3.88 38.80
C PHE A 141 7.21 -4.43 39.91
N LYS A 142 7.23 -3.84 41.11
CA LYS A 142 6.36 -4.26 42.22
C LYS A 142 4.88 -4.00 41.95
N ALA A 143 4.49 -2.87 41.35
CA ALA A 143 3.11 -2.53 40.99
C ALA A 143 2.61 -3.36 39.80
N ALA A 144 3.47 -3.64 38.83
CA ALA A 144 3.19 -4.61 37.77
C ALA A 144 3.05 -6.03 38.35
N THR A 145 3.83 -6.39 39.39
CA THR A 145 3.68 -7.69 40.08
C THR A 145 2.57 -7.74 41.13
N SER A 146 2.10 -6.60 41.66
CA SER A 146 1.05 -6.54 42.70
C SER A 146 -0.34 -6.33 42.14
N HIS A 147 -0.45 -5.78 40.93
CA HIS A 147 -1.68 -5.82 40.15
C HIS A 147 -1.42 -6.76 38.98
N TRP A 148 -1.93 -7.99 39.07
CA TRP A 148 -1.95 -8.96 37.98
C TRP A 148 -2.38 -8.32 36.65
N ALA A 149 -3.21 -7.27 36.69
CA ALA A 149 -3.59 -6.44 35.56
C ALA A 149 -2.41 -5.85 34.76
N GLY A 150 -1.32 -5.39 35.40
CA GLY A 150 -0.16 -4.80 34.70
C GLY A 150 0.74 -5.84 34.03
N ILE A 151 0.96 -6.99 34.68
CA ILE A 151 1.60 -8.15 34.04
C ILE A 151 0.72 -8.70 32.93
N VAL A 152 -0.60 -8.78 33.13
CA VAL A 152 -1.55 -9.19 32.09
C VAL A 152 -1.56 -8.19 30.95
N GLU A 153 -1.48 -6.88 31.19
CA GLU A 153 -1.34 -5.85 30.14
C GLU A 153 -0.03 -6.01 29.38
N LEU A 154 1.10 -6.19 30.06
CA LEU A 154 2.40 -6.42 29.41
C LEU A 154 2.44 -7.75 28.66
N ILE A 155 1.83 -8.81 29.19
CA ILE A 155 1.68 -10.10 28.52
C ILE A 155 0.71 -9.96 27.35
N LEU A 156 -0.39 -9.22 27.47
CA LEU A 156 -1.35 -8.98 26.39
C LEU A 156 -0.74 -8.09 25.32
N VAL A 157 0.03 -7.06 25.67
CA VAL A 157 0.81 -6.24 24.73
C VAL A 157 1.90 -7.09 24.10
N PHE A 158 2.60 -7.95 24.85
CA PHE A 158 3.61 -8.85 24.31
C PHE A 158 3.00 -9.96 23.45
N LEU A 159 1.83 -10.49 23.79
CA LEU A 159 1.07 -11.48 23.02
C LEU A 159 0.31 -10.82 21.86
N PHE A 160 -0.02 -9.54 21.94
CA PHE A 160 -0.56 -8.74 20.86
C PHE A 160 0.56 -8.42 19.88
N ILE A 161 1.73 -7.97 20.34
CA ILE A 161 2.95 -7.83 19.56
C ILE A 161 3.35 -9.20 19.00
N ARG A 162 3.41 -10.28 19.78
CA ARG A 162 3.79 -11.62 19.28
C ARG A 162 2.68 -12.27 18.46
N GLY A 163 1.42 -11.93 18.64
CA GLY A 163 0.28 -12.40 17.86
C GLY A 163 0.13 -11.65 16.54
N ILE A 164 0.55 -10.39 16.50
CA ILE A 164 0.66 -9.56 15.29
C ILE A 164 1.96 -9.89 14.56
N PHE A 165 3.11 -9.80 15.23
CA PHE A 165 4.44 -9.98 14.66
C PHE A 165 4.95 -11.43 14.59
N GLY A 166 4.42 -12.35 15.40
CA GLY A 166 4.77 -13.78 15.35
C GLY A 166 4.36 -14.48 14.05
N PRO A 167 3.15 -14.25 13.49
CA PRO A 167 2.83 -14.68 12.13
C PRO A 167 3.60 -13.91 11.07
N MET A 168 4.06 -12.68 11.35
CA MET A 168 4.83 -11.88 10.39
C MET A 168 6.25 -12.41 10.12
N ARG A 169 6.73 -13.40 10.90
CA ARG A 169 8.05 -14.09 10.77
C ARG A 169 9.03 -13.37 9.81
N VAL A 170 9.78 -12.41 10.34
CA VAL A 170 10.77 -11.62 9.58
C VAL A 170 11.88 -12.51 8.97
N ALA A 171 12.22 -13.63 9.61
CA ALA A 171 13.27 -14.54 9.13
C ALA A 171 12.92 -15.29 7.82
N PRO A 172 11.71 -15.84 7.64
CA PRO A 172 11.21 -16.32 6.36
C PRO A 172 11.24 -15.28 5.25
N SER A 173 10.80 -14.03 5.51
CA SER A 173 10.84 -12.99 4.48
C SER A 173 12.27 -12.68 4.08
N VAL A 174 13.21 -12.50 5.03
CA VAL A 174 14.64 -12.32 4.73
C VAL A 174 15.22 -13.49 3.93
N ARG A 175 14.83 -14.75 4.23
CA ARG A 175 15.23 -15.92 3.43
C ARG A 175 14.63 -15.95 2.03
N VAL A 176 13.36 -15.59 1.90
CA VAL A 176 12.70 -15.43 0.60
C VAL A 176 13.43 -14.35 -0.20
N PHE A 177 13.75 -13.21 0.42
CA PHE A 177 14.49 -12.10 -0.18
C PHE A 177 15.93 -12.46 -0.60
N ALA A 178 16.65 -13.21 0.23
CA ALA A 178 18.02 -13.63 -0.07
C ALA A 178 18.10 -14.55 -1.31
N ASN A 179 17.02 -15.28 -1.61
CA ASN A 179 16.95 -16.24 -2.70
C ASN A 179 16.18 -15.73 -3.94
N ILE A 180 15.88 -14.42 -4.02
CA ILE A 180 15.21 -13.83 -5.18
C ILE A 180 16.20 -13.74 -6.34
N SER A 181 15.90 -14.42 -7.45
CA SER A 181 16.69 -14.32 -8.68
C SER A 181 16.65 -12.90 -9.25
N ASP A 182 17.63 -12.50 -10.06
CA ASP A 182 17.61 -11.17 -10.68
C ASP A 182 16.40 -10.96 -11.60
N GLU A 183 15.88 -12.03 -12.20
CA GLU A 183 14.62 -12.03 -12.94
C GLU A 183 13.43 -11.76 -12.02
N ASP A 184 13.32 -12.47 -10.88
CA ASP A 184 12.25 -12.21 -9.91
C ASP A 184 12.30 -10.77 -9.39
N LYS A 185 13.49 -10.16 -9.24
CA LYS A 185 13.63 -8.74 -8.82
C LYS A 185 12.99 -7.79 -9.83
N LEU A 186 13.01 -8.10 -11.12
CA LEU A 186 12.37 -7.30 -12.16
C LEU A 186 10.86 -7.17 -11.91
N PHE A 187 10.22 -8.28 -11.54
CA PHE A 187 8.77 -8.34 -11.32
C PHE A 187 8.35 -7.91 -9.90
N LEU A 188 9.09 -8.34 -8.87
CA LEU A 188 8.64 -8.27 -7.48
C LEU A 188 9.00 -6.95 -6.79
N ARG A 189 10.12 -6.32 -7.16
CA ARG A 189 10.64 -5.13 -6.50
C ARG A 189 9.63 -3.99 -6.58
N GLU A 190 9.34 -3.33 -5.47
CA GLU A 190 8.66 -2.03 -5.52
C GLU A 190 9.69 -0.94 -5.81
N GLU A 191 9.33 -0.02 -6.69
CA GLU A 191 10.23 1.07 -7.05
C GLU A 191 10.50 1.91 -5.80
N SER A 192 11.73 1.81 -5.30
CA SER A 192 12.19 2.51 -4.11
C SER A 192 12.39 3.97 -4.48
N ASP A 193 11.61 4.85 -3.88
CA ASP A 193 11.93 6.27 -3.93
C ASP A 193 13.21 6.44 -3.11
N ASP A 194 14.33 6.57 -3.82
CA ASP A 194 15.67 6.34 -3.26
C ASP A 194 16.11 7.36 -2.20
N ARG A 195 15.30 8.41 -2.01
CA ARG A 195 15.46 9.46 -1.00
C ARG A 195 14.31 9.36 0.02
N LEU A 196 14.58 9.72 1.28
CA LEU A 196 13.57 10.14 2.27
C LEU A 196 12.92 11.44 1.79
N SER A 197 12.27 11.38 0.64
CA SER A 197 11.62 12.49 -0.03
C SER A 197 10.25 12.69 0.60
N GLY A 198 9.65 13.86 0.41
CA GLY A 198 8.25 14.10 0.76
C GLY A 198 7.27 13.14 0.06
N ARG A 199 7.71 12.34 -0.92
CA ARG A 199 6.90 11.27 -1.55
C ARG A 199 6.81 10.03 -0.67
N THR A 200 7.91 9.59 -0.07
CA THR A 200 7.93 8.45 0.86
C THR A 200 6.98 8.70 2.03
N PHE A 201 6.97 9.94 2.53
CA PHE A 201 6.00 10.38 3.53
C PHE A 201 4.56 10.31 2.99
N ARG A 202 4.27 10.93 1.84
CA ARG A 202 2.92 10.93 1.25
C ARG A 202 2.39 9.53 0.93
N SER A 203 3.24 8.60 0.52
CA SER A 203 2.83 7.22 0.25
C SER A 203 2.45 6.44 1.52
N LEU A 204 2.97 6.80 2.70
CA LEU A 204 2.52 6.22 3.99
C LEU A 204 1.04 6.53 4.24
N PHE A 205 0.59 7.71 3.82
CA PHE A 205 -0.79 8.15 3.96
C PHE A 205 -1.61 7.87 2.70
N GLY A 206 -1.22 6.85 1.92
CA GLY A 206 -2.00 6.38 0.78
C GLY A 206 -2.19 7.40 -0.35
N VAL A 207 -1.37 8.44 -0.42
CA VAL A 207 -1.42 9.43 -1.51
C VAL A 207 -0.88 8.78 -2.78
N PRO A 208 -1.68 8.69 -3.87
CA PRO A 208 -1.23 8.10 -5.12
C PRO A 208 -0.12 8.89 -5.80
N ARG A 209 0.74 8.20 -6.57
CA ARG A 209 1.85 8.82 -7.32
C ARG A 209 1.40 9.86 -8.32
N ILE A 210 0.24 9.68 -8.94
CA ILE A 210 -0.31 10.63 -9.91
C ILE A 210 -0.52 12.04 -9.31
N VAL A 211 -0.64 12.16 -7.98
CA VAL A 211 -0.75 13.45 -7.28
C VAL A 211 0.51 14.31 -7.41
N ASP A 212 1.67 13.69 -7.68
CA ASP A 212 2.93 14.41 -7.92
C ASP A 212 2.88 15.30 -9.16
N PHE A 213 2.08 14.90 -10.16
CA PHE A 213 1.95 15.57 -11.46
C PHE A 213 0.86 16.65 -11.47
N MET A 214 0.14 16.86 -10.36
CA MET A 214 -0.89 17.90 -10.26
C MET A 214 -0.31 19.26 -9.82
N ALA A 215 0.30 20.03 -10.72
CA ALA A 215 0.89 21.33 -10.34
C ALA A 215 -0.07 22.25 -9.57
N ARG A 216 -1.33 22.40 -10.03
CA ARG A 216 -2.29 23.34 -9.45
C ARG A 216 -3.07 22.79 -8.23
N ARG A 217 -3.36 21.49 -8.17
CA ARG A 217 -4.23 20.88 -7.14
C ARG A 217 -3.52 19.94 -6.17
N ARG A 218 -2.22 19.70 -6.32
CA ARG A 218 -1.43 18.76 -5.50
C ARG A 218 -1.62 18.99 -4.01
N ARG A 219 -1.52 20.23 -3.52
CA ARG A 219 -1.67 20.52 -2.08
C ARG A 219 -3.04 20.12 -1.55
N SER A 220 -4.11 20.56 -2.21
CA SER A 220 -5.49 20.27 -1.80
C SER A 220 -5.78 18.76 -1.82
N THR A 221 -5.41 18.06 -2.90
CA THR A 221 -5.65 16.61 -2.98
C THR A 221 -4.83 15.83 -1.96
N THR A 222 -3.58 16.22 -1.73
CA THR A 222 -2.73 15.60 -0.70
C THR A 222 -3.34 15.80 0.69
N LEU A 223 -3.81 17.01 1.01
CA LEU A 223 -4.47 17.31 2.28
C LEU A 223 -5.76 16.49 2.48
N LEU A 224 -6.56 16.28 1.43
CA LEU A 224 -7.76 15.44 1.51
C LEU A 224 -7.41 13.97 1.80
N PHE A 225 -6.35 13.42 1.20
CA PHE A 225 -5.87 12.08 1.54
C PHE A 225 -5.34 12.00 2.97
N PHE A 226 -4.58 12.99 3.44
CA PHE A 226 -4.13 13.05 4.82
C PHE A 226 -5.31 13.11 5.79
N ALA A 227 -6.30 13.96 5.52
CA ALA A 227 -7.50 14.08 6.34
C ALA A 227 -8.30 12.77 6.36
N ALA A 228 -8.49 12.13 5.21
CA ALA A 228 -9.16 10.83 5.14
C ALA A 228 -8.46 9.76 5.99
N ASN A 229 -7.13 9.64 5.87
CA ASN A 229 -6.36 8.67 6.66
C ASN A 229 -6.33 9.01 8.15
N ALA A 230 -6.28 10.30 8.51
CA ALA A 230 -6.40 10.72 9.90
C ALA A 230 -7.74 10.29 10.50
N ILE A 231 -8.85 10.44 9.76
CA ILE A 231 -10.17 9.98 10.21
C ILE A 231 -10.23 8.45 10.35
N TYR A 232 -9.65 7.70 9.41
CA TYR A 232 -9.56 6.24 9.55
C TYR A 232 -8.71 5.83 10.76
N ALA A 233 -7.65 6.58 11.06
CA ALA A 233 -6.84 6.32 12.25
C ALA A 233 -7.60 6.66 13.54
N ILE A 234 -8.40 7.74 13.55
CA ILE A 234 -9.28 8.09 14.67
C ILE A 234 -10.36 7.01 14.86
N SER A 235 -10.96 6.51 13.78
CA SER A 235 -11.88 5.37 13.81
C SER A 235 -11.26 4.17 14.52
N LEU A 236 -10.07 3.75 14.08
CA LEU A 236 -9.37 2.62 14.69
C LEU A 236 -8.99 2.89 16.14
N LEU A 237 -8.48 4.09 16.44
CA LEU A 237 -8.13 4.53 17.78
C LEU A 237 -9.33 4.46 18.72
N SER A 238 -10.49 4.96 18.28
CA SER A 238 -11.73 4.90 19.05
C SER A 238 -12.16 3.46 19.30
N MET A 239 -11.96 2.54 18.35
CA MET A 239 -12.23 1.12 18.53
C MET A 239 -11.29 0.48 19.56
N VAL A 240 -9.99 0.80 19.52
CA VAL A 240 -9.00 0.29 20.48
C VAL A 240 -9.27 0.84 21.88
N LEU A 241 -9.50 2.15 21.99
CA LEU A 241 -9.86 2.79 23.25
C LEU A 241 -11.18 2.24 23.79
N TYR A 242 -12.16 1.96 22.93
CA TYR A 242 -13.41 1.32 23.33
C TYR A 242 -13.14 -0.07 23.94
N VAL A 243 -12.42 -0.95 23.24
CA VAL A 243 -12.10 -2.28 23.76
C VAL A 243 -11.29 -2.20 25.06
N GLY A 244 -10.32 -1.28 25.13
CA GLY A 244 -9.46 -1.09 26.29
C GLY A 244 -10.21 -0.52 27.50
N LEU A 245 -10.98 0.56 27.33
CA LEU A 245 -11.76 1.18 28.41
C LEU A 245 -12.91 0.28 28.86
N PHE A 246 -13.60 -0.38 27.91
CA PHE A 246 -14.64 -1.36 28.24
C PHE A 246 -14.03 -2.53 29.03
N GLY A 247 -12.93 -3.10 28.55
CA GLY A 247 -12.21 -4.15 29.28
C GLY A 247 -11.76 -3.69 30.67
N TYR A 248 -11.12 -2.52 30.78
CA TYR A 248 -10.60 -2.00 32.04
C TYR A 248 -11.71 -1.71 33.06
N HIS A 249 -12.85 -1.20 32.62
CA HIS A 249 -13.92 -0.83 33.55
C HIS A 249 -14.80 -2.02 33.91
N TYR A 250 -15.15 -2.89 32.96
CA TYR A 250 -16.06 -4.01 33.21
C TYR A 250 -15.36 -5.25 33.80
N PHE A 251 -14.08 -5.46 33.52
CA PHE A 251 -13.39 -6.67 33.99
C PHE A 251 -13.24 -6.73 35.52
N PRO A 252 -12.85 -5.66 36.23
CA PRO A 252 -12.79 -5.66 37.70
C PRO A 252 -14.18 -5.83 38.32
N THR A 253 -15.18 -5.10 37.80
CA THR A 253 -16.56 -5.19 38.31
C THR A 253 -17.13 -6.60 38.09
N ALA A 254 -16.83 -7.24 36.96
CA ALA A 254 -17.23 -8.63 36.70
C ALA A 254 -16.50 -9.65 37.59
N MET A 255 -15.27 -9.34 38.03
CA MET A 255 -14.49 -10.20 38.94
C MET A 255 -14.91 -10.05 40.41
N GLU A 256 -15.43 -8.87 40.80
CA GLU A 256 -15.90 -8.59 42.16
C GLU A 256 -17.34 -9.07 42.41
N CYS A 257 -18.19 -9.17 41.37
CA CYS A 257 -19.55 -9.69 41.52
C CYS A 257 -19.54 -11.23 41.59
N THR A 258 -20.09 -11.80 42.68
CA THR A 258 -20.27 -13.25 42.84
C THR A 258 -21.43 -13.78 41.97
N GLU A 259 -21.45 -15.09 41.64
CA GLU A 259 -22.45 -15.73 40.76
C GLU A 259 -23.92 -15.39 41.08
N ARG A 260 -24.25 -15.03 42.34
CA ARG A 260 -25.61 -14.72 42.78
C ARG A 260 -26.08 -13.28 42.55
N GLU A 261 -25.17 -12.33 42.31
CA GLU A 261 -25.49 -10.88 42.31
C GLU A 261 -25.19 -10.18 40.97
N ILE A 262 -24.75 -10.91 39.94
CA ILE A 262 -24.42 -10.34 38.62
C ILE A 262 -25.57 -9.52 38.03
N GLY A 263 -26.82 -9.97 38.22
CA GLY A 263 -28.00 -9.25 37.74
C GLY A 263 -28.24 -7.89 38.43
N GLU A 264 -27.95 -7.80 39.73
CA GLU A 264 -28.14 -6.57 40.51
C GLU A 264 -26.98 -5.58 40.32
N CYS A 265 -25.74 -6.08 40.24
CA CYS A 265 -24.54 -5.29 39.89
C CYS A 265 -24.71 -4.55 38.55
N ILE A 266 -25.19 -5.24 37.51
CA ILE A 266 -25.37 -4.67 36.17
C ILE A 266 -26.57 -3.71 36.13
N ALA A 267 -27.61 -3.97 36.92
CA ALA A 267 -28.82 -3.15 36.94
C ALA A 267 -28.67 -1.81 37.69
N ALA A 268 -27.67 -1.69 38.58
CA ALA A 268 -27.48 -0.50 39.41
C ALA A 268 -27.03 0.76 38.64
N ASP A 269 -26.34 0.62 37.50
CA ASP A 269 -25.91 1.80 36.71
C ASP A 269 -25.69 1.58 35.17
N PRO A 270 -26.61 0.90 34.44
CA PRO A 270 -26.33 0.49 33.05
C PRO A 270 -26.45 1.62 32.01
N ILE A 271 -27.18 2.70 32.32
CA ILE A 271 -27.69 3.65 31.31
C ILE A 271 -26.59 4.58 30.73
N PRO A 272 -25.73 5.24 31.53
CA PRO A 272 -24.71 6.12 30.96
C PRO A 272 -23.66 5.32 30.17
N TYR A 273 -23.19 4.18 30.69
CA TYR A 273 -22.14 3.39 30.05
C TYR A 273 -22.59 2.73 28.77
N LEU A 274 -23.82 2.22 28.71
CA LEU A 274 -24.38 1.67 27.48
C LEU A 274 -24.53 2.78 26.42
N GLY A 275 -24.95 3.98 26.82
CA GLY A 275 -25.02 5.15 25.94
C GLY A 275 -23.66 5.53 25.35
N TYR A 276 -22.63 5.70 26.20
CA TYR A 276 -21.27 5.99 25.74
C TYR A 276 -20.70 4.89 24.85
N THR A 277 -20.97 3.63 25.20
CA THR A 277 -20.56 2.44 24.43
C THR A 277 -21.17 2.45 23.04
N ILE A 278 -22.49 2.66 22.93
CA ILE A 278 -23.18 2.74 21.65
C ILE A 278 -22.63 3.91 20.81
N VAL A 279 -22.41 5.09 21.40
CA VAL A 279 -21.84 6.24 20.70
C VAL A 279 -20.42 5.95 20.18
N LEU A 280 -19.56 5.30 20.98
CA LEU A 280 -18.20 4.93 20.57
C LEU A 280 -18.21 3.88 19.46
N ILE A 281 -19.08 2.87 19.53
CA ILE A 281 -19.24 1.87 18.47
C ILE A 281 -19.76 2.53 17.19
N LEU A 282 -20.82 3.33 17.28
CA LEU A 282 -21.42 3.98 16.12
C LEU A 282 -20.45 4.97 15.46
N SER A 283 -19.71 5.73 16.25
CA SER A 283 -18.71 6.65 15.73
C SER A 283 -17.51 5.92 15.11
N GLY A 284 -16.97 4.92 15.81
CA GLY A 284 -15.82 4.12 15.38
C GLY A 284 -16.08 3.27 14.14
N PHE A 285 -17.20 2.53 14.10
CA PHE A 285 -17.50 1.59 13.01
C PHE A 285 -18.22 2.20 11.82
N PHE A 286 -18.99 3.29 12.02
CA PHE A 286 -19.86 3.82 10.97
C PHE A 286 -19.52 5.28 10.60
N LEU A 287 -19.56 6.20 11.56
CA LEU A 287 -19.40 7.63 11.26
C LEU A 287 -18.02 7.96 10.67
N PHE A 288 -16.94 7.60 11.38
CA PHE A 288 -15.59 7.94 10.92
C PHE A 288 -15.23 7.23 9.60
N PRO A 289 -15.49 5.93 9.40
CA PRO A 289 -15.25 5.30 8.11
C PRO A 289 -16.04 5.94 6.96
N LEU A 290 -17.28 6.38 7.21
CA LEU A 290 -18.11 7.07 6.23
C LEU A 290 -17.51 8.43 5.85
N VAL A 291 -17.12 9.24 6.83
CA VAL A 291 -16.49 10.55 6.58
C VAL A 291 -15.12 10.38 5.91
N GLY A 292 -14.31 9.43 6.37
CA GLY A 292 -13.02 9.10 5.75
C GLY A 292 -13.19 8.66 4.29
N GLY A 293 -14.20 7.84 4.01
CA GLY A 293 -14.55 7.39 2.66
C GLY A 293 -15.03 8.54 1.77
N PHE A 294 -15.83 9.45 2.32
CA PHE A 294 -16.28 10.65 1.63
C PHE A 294 -15.09 11.57 1.26
N LEU A 295 -14.19 11.86 2.20
CA LEU A 295 -12.99 12.67 1.94
C LEU A 295 -12.04 12.00 0.94
N ALA A 296 -11.80 10.69 1.06
CA ALA A 296 -11.03 9.93 0.08
C ALA A 296 -11.69 9.96 -1.30
N GLY A 297 -13.03 9.91 -1.34
CA GLY A 297 -13.83 10.12 -2.52
C GLY A 297 -13.56 11.47 -3.16
N LEU A 298 -13.69 12.56 -2.39
CA LEU A 298 -13.38 13.93 -2.86
C LEU A 298 -11.92 14.07 -3.33
N ALA A 299 -10.97 13.48 -2.62
CA ALA A 299 -9.57 13.46 -3.02
C ALA A 299 -9.41 12.82 -4.41
N ARG A 300 -10.02 11.64 -4.61
CA ARG A 300 -10.05 10.97 -5.91
C ARG A 300 -10.78 11.81 -6.95
N ARG A 301 -11.86 12.52 -6.58
CA ARG A 301 -12.58 13.40 -7.49
C ARG A 301 -11.72 14.51 -8.08
N ASN A 302 -10.78 15.00 -7.29
CA ASN A 302 -9.83 16.02 -7.71
C ASN A 302 -8.73 15.48 -8.63
N ILE A 303 -8.56 14.16 -8.74
CA ILE A 303 -7.65 13.52 -9.69
C ILE A 303 -8.39 13.31 -11.03
N ARG A 304 -8.50 14.38 -11.81
CA ARG A 304 -8.92 14.35 -13.21
C ARG A 304 -7.90 15.15 -14.03
N PHE A 305 -7.41 14.55 -15.11
CA PHE A 305 -6.48 15.18 -16.05
C PHE A 305 -7.05 15.13 -17.45
N SER A 306 -6.88 16.23 -18.20
CA SER A 306 -6.93 16.16 -19.66
C SER A 306 -5.56 15.71 -20.18
N VAL A 307 -5.53 15.00 -21.32
CA VAL A 307 -4.27 14.60 -21.96
C VAL A 307 -3.42 15.84 -22.27
N THR A 308 -4.03 16.91 -22.77
CA THR A 308 -3.35 18.16 -23.07
C THR A 308 -2.70 18.80 -21.84
N GLU A 309 -3.36 18.81 -20.68
CA GLU A 309 -2.77 19.35 -19.44
C GLU A 309 -1.64 18.45 -18.93
N LEU A 310 -1.80 17.13 -19.04
CA LEU A 310 -0.78 16.16 -18.61
C LEU A 310 0.48 16.28 -19.46
N LEU A 311 0.35 16.29 -20.79
CA LEU A 311 1.47 16.45 -21.74
C LEU A 311 2.12 17.84 -21.67
N LYS A 312 1.38 18.88 -21.29
CA LYS A 312 1.97 20.22 -21.03
C LYS A 312 2.77 20.28 -19.73
N THR A 313 2.39 19.47 -18.74
CA THR A 313 3.03 19.47 -17.43
C THR A 313 4.23 18.52 -17.38
N ASP A 314 4.19 17.44 -18.16
CA ASP A 314 5.22 16.41 -18.23
C ASP A 314 5.73 16.26 -19.66
N GLU A 315 6.94 16.77 -19.91
CA GLU A 315 7.60 16.76 -21.22
C GLU A 315 8.19 15.38 -21.60
N ARG A 316 8.11 14.38 -20.72
CA ARG A 316 8.62 13.04 -21.00
C ARG A 316 7.76 12.34 -22.05
N GLN A 317 8.38 11.41 -22.79
CA GLN A 317 7.68 10.59 -23.77
C GLN A 317 6.52 9.81 -23.13
N PRO A 318 5.31 9.83 -23.72
CA PRO A 318 4.14 9.20 -23.11
C PRO A 318 4.19 7.67 -23.13
N VAL A 319 3.42 7.05 -22.24
CA VAL A 319 3.08 5.62 -22.30
C VAL A 319 1.68 5.50 -22.89
N LEU A 320 1.58 4.96 -24.10
CA LEU A 320 0.31 4.82 -24.82
C LEU A 320 -0.40 3.54 -24.39
N PHE A 321 -1.65 3.66 -23.99
CA PHE A 321 -2.54 2.54 -23.69
C PHE A 321 -3.70 2.48 -24.68
N LEU A 322 -3.79 1.37 -25.41
CA LEU A 322 -4.83 1.09 -26.40
C LEU A 322 -5.70 -0.07 -25.91
N ARG A 323 -7.02 0.06 -26.10
CA ARG A 323 -8.01 -0.93 -25.69
C ARG A 323 -9.35 -0.71 -26.38
N SER A 324 -10.17 -1.75 -26.42
CA SER A 324 -11.51 -1.69 -27.01
C SER A 324 -12.39 -0.65 -26.32
N PHE A 325 -13.06 0.20 -27.11
CA PHE A 325 -14.01 1.19 -26.60
C PHE A 325 -15.23 0.56 -25.92
N ARG A 326 -15.62 -0.66 -26.32
CA ARG A 326 -16.77 -1.35 -25.75
C ARG A 326 -16.54 -1.79 -24.30
N ASP A 327 -15.28 -2.02 -23.92
CA ASP A 327 -14.87 -2.54 -22.61
C ASP A 327 -14.18 -1.44 -21.78
N ASP A 328 -14.82 -0.27 -21.69
CA ASP A 328 -14.27 0.94 -21.06
C ASP A 328 -14.03 0.82 -19.53
N ALA A 329 -14.44 -0.29 -18.91
CA ALA A 329 -14.05 -0.70 -17.57
C ALA A 329 -13.65 -2.17 -17.49
N VAL A 330 -12.43 -2.51 -17.93
CA VAL A 330 -11.85 -3.84 -17.76
C VAL A 330 -11.64 -4.14 -16.27
N GLN A 331 -12.60 -4.84 -15.67
CA GLN A 331 -12.54 -5.28 -14.28
C GLN A 331 -11.66 -6.53 -14.19
N LEU A 332 -10.63 -6.47 -13.35
CA LEU A 332 -9.72 -7.59 -13.15
C LEU A 332 -10.23 -8.51 -12.04
N ARG A 333 -10.05 -9.82 -12.22
CA ARG A 333 -10.43 -10.81 -11.22
C ARG A 333 -9.60 -10.58 -9.96
N ARG A 334 -10.25 -10.63 -8.79
CA ARG A 334 -9.55 -10.58 -7.51
C ARG A 334 -8.74 -11.87 -7.34
N PRO A 335 -7.45 -11.80 -6.94
CA PRO A 335 -6.70 -13.00 -6.58
C PRO A 335 -7.40 -13.70 -5.39
N LYS A 336 -7.42 -15.03 -5.40
CA LYS A 336 -7.96 -15.84 -4.30
C LYS A 336 -7.06 -15.65 -3.07
N THR A 337 -7.44 -14.77 -2.15
CA THR A 337 -6.65 -14.50 -0.93
C THR A 337 -7.32 -15.03 0.34
N GLN A 338 -6.48 -15.45 1.30
CA GLN A 338 -6.86 -15.84 2.65
C GLN A 338 -7.60 -14.70 3.40
N LEU A 339 -8.38 -15.06 4.43
CA LEU A 339 -9.26 -14.16 5.16
C LEU A 339 -8.52 -12.95 5.76
N MET A 340 -7.32 -13.13 6.32
CA MET A 340 -6.53 -12.04 6.92
C MET A 340 -6.07 -11.00 5.89
N VAL A 341 -5.75 -11.42 4.67
CA VAL A 341 -5.45 -10.49 3.57
C VAL A 341 -6.70 -9.72 3.18
N ARG A 342 -7.89 -10.34 3.19
CA ARG A 342 -9.16 -9.64 2.92
C ARG A 342 -9.45 -8.53 3.94
N VAL A 343 -9.09 -8.72 5.22
CA VAL A 343 -9.27 -7.71 6.28
C VAL A 343 -8.28 -6.55 6.12
N GLY A 344 -7.00 -6.80 5.83
CA GLY A 344 -6.02 -5.75 5.50
C GLY A 344 -6.28 -5.03 4.16
N LYS A 345 -7.22 -5.54 3.36
CA LYS A 345 -7.58 -5.05 2.02
C LYS A 345 -8.68 -3.99 1.98
N TRP A 346 -9.05 -3.36 3.09
CA TRP A 346 -9.81 -2.09 3.03
C TRP A 346 -9.16 -1.02 2.13
N LEU A 347 -7.87 -1.20 1.79
CA LEU A 347 -7.09 -0.35 0.88
C LEU A 347 -6.53 -1.02 -0.39
N ALA A 348 -6.65 -2.34 -0.60
CA ALA A 348 -6.25 -2.91 -1.90
C ALA A 348 -7.43 -2.80 -2.86
N SER A 349 -7.46 -1.67 -3.54
CA SER A 349 -8.33 -1.41 -4.68
C SER A 349 -8.37 -2.64 -5.58
N THR A 350 -9.56 -3.04 -6.01
CA THR A 350 -9.71 -3.78 -7.26
C THR A 350 -9.13 -2.90 -8.35
N SER A 351 -7.86 -3.12 -8.68
CA SER A 351 -7.21 -2.31 -9.69
C SER A 351 -7.81 -2.69 -11.04
N ASN A 352 -8.47 -1.74 -11.67
CA ASN A 352 -8.76 -1.83 -13.10
C ASN A 352 -7.43 -1.80 -13.86
N LEU A 353 -7.42 -2.31 -15.09
CA LEU A 353 -6.22 -2.27 -15.93
C LEU A 353 -5.68 -0.83 -16.11
N ASP A 354 -6.59 0.15 -16.26
CA ASP A 354 -6.25 1.58 -16.30
C ASP A 354 -5.46 2.03 -15.06
N GLN A 355 -5.87 1.57 -13.87
CA GLN A 355 -5.23 1.95 -12.62
C GLN A 355 -3.81 1.36 -12.54
N ILE A 356 -3.64 0.09 -12.94
CA ILE A 356 -2.33 -0.57 -12.95
C ILE A 356 -1.38 0.17 -13.88
N LEU A 357 -1.83 0.46 -15.11
CA LEU A 357 -1.02 1.17 -16.09
C LEU A 357 -0.73 2.61 -15.69
N LEU A 358 -1.68 3.29 -15.05
CA LEU A 358 -1.43 4.62 -14.52
C LEU A 358 -0.37 4.56 -13.40
N GLU A 359 -0.48 3.63 -12.46
CA GLU A 359 0.46 3.52 -11.33
C GLU A 359 1.87 3.09 -11.75
N GLU A 360 1.98 2.12 -12.68
CA GLU A 360 3.25 1.56 -13.15
C GLU A 360 3.86 2.34 -14.33
N GLY A 361 3.05 3.01 -15.15
CA GLY A 361 3.50 3.76 -16.33
C GLY A 361 3.94 5.19 -16.01
N THR A 362 3.30 5.86 -15.04
CA THR A 362 3.60 7.24 -14.64
C THR A 362 5.08 7.51 -14.31
N PRO A 363 5.83 6.58 -13.68
CA PRO A 363 7.28 6.74 -13.48
C PRO A 363 8.08 6.90 -14.78
N TYR A 364 7.64 6.31 -15.89
CA TYR A 364 8.34 6.33 -17.17
C TYR A 364 7.89 7.49 -18.08
N GLY A 365 6.68 7.99 -17.90
CA GLY A 365 6.13 9.11 -18.65
C GLY A 365 4.63 9.29 -18.42
N PRO A 366 4.03 10.34 -19.02
CA PRO A 366 2.60 10.57 -18.92
C PRO A 366 1.83 9.43 -19.60
N VAL A 367 0.91 8.79 -18.87
CA VAL A 367 0.09 7.69 -19.41
C VAL A 367 -1.12 8.26 -20.12
N VAL A 368 -1.28 7.91 -21.39
CA VAL A 368 -2.34 8.42 -22.27
C VAL A 368 -3.11 7.26 -22.89
N ALA A 369 -4.42 7.43 -23.04
CA ALA A 369 -5.28 6.50 -23.74
C ALA A 369 -6.18 7.25 -24.72
N ILE A 370 -6.78 6.51 -25.65
CA ILE A 370 -7.79 7.04 -26.56
C ILE A 370 -9.17 6.65 -26.04
N GLY A 371 -10.11 7.59 -26.04
CA GLY A 371 -11.49 7.37 -25.62
C GLY A 371 -12.48 7.65 -26.75
N ASN A 372 -13.64 7.01 -26.69
CA ASN A 372 -14.75 7.32 -27.59
C ASN A 372 -15.41 8.63 -27.14
N PRO A 373 -15.61 9.63 -28.02
CA PRO A 373 -16.23 10.92 -27.68
C PRO A 373 -17.67 10.78 -27.17
N LYS A 374 -18.35 9.68 -27.50
CA LYS A 374 -19.70 9.36 -27.03
C LYS A 374 -19.70 8.83 -25.58
N ASP A 375 -18.54 8.45 -25.05
CA ASP A 375 -18.43 7.98 -23.68
C ASP A 375 -18.40 9.15 -22.69
N PRO A 376 -19.06 9.03 -21.54
CA PRO A 376 -18.88 10.00 -20.46
C PRO A 376 -17.40 10.05 -20.05
N ALA A 377 -16.94 11.23 -19.64
CA ALA A 377 -15.59 11.41 -19.10
C ALA A 377 -15.26 10.30 -18.09
N PRO A 378 -14.06 9.66 -18.15
CA PRO A 378 -13.74 8.53 -17.32
C PRO A 378 -14.02 8.85 -15.85
N PRO A 379 -14.58 7.89 -15.10
CA PRO A 379 -14.71 8.06 -13.66
C PRO A 379 -13.32 8.28 -13.06
N TYR A 380 -13.31 8.97 -11.92
CA TYR A 380 -12.13 9.47 -11.22
C TYR A 380 -11.01 8.41 -11.08
N TYR A 381 -9.75 8.83 -11.12
CA TYR A 381 -8.59 7.94 -10.97
C TYR A 381 -8.45 6.90 -12.10
N ARG A 382 -8.42 7.38 -13.35
CA ARG A 382 -8.19 6.60 -14.58
C ARG A 382 -7.23 7.34 -15.50
N ILE A 383 -6.73 6.65 -16.51
CA ILE A 383 -5.81 7.20 -17.52
C ILE A 383 -6.46 8.39 -18.22
N ALA A 384 -5.66 9.43 -18.48
CA ALA A 384 -6.11 10.60 -19.22
C ALA A 384 -6.45 10.19 -20.67
N ARG A 385 -7.62 10.61 -21.15
CA ARG A 385 -8.09 10.26 -22.50
C ARG A 385 -8.11 11.45 -23.43
N GLU A 386 -7.66 11.21 -24.65
CA GLU A 386 -7.90 12.09 -25.78
C GLU A 386 -9.07 11.52 -26.59
N TYR A 387 -10.03 12.38 -26.91
CA TYR A 387 -11.28 12.00 -27.56
C TYR A 387 -11.21 12.42 -29.02
N PHE A 388 -11.49 11.48 -29.91
CA PHE A 388 -11.42 11.69 -31.35
C PHE A 388 -12.68 11.14 -32.01
N ASP A 389 -13.14 11.81 -33.07
CA ASP A 389 -14.22 11.30 -33.91
C ASP A 389 -13.77 10.07 -34.72
N ASP A 390 -14.75 9.26 -35.14
CA ASP A 390 -14.54 7.94 -35.78
C ASP A 390 -13.67 7.98 -37.06
N GLU A 391 -13.47 9.15 -37.68
CA GLU A 391 -12.62 9.34 -38.86
C GLU A 391 -11.17 9.73 -38.52
N THR A 392 -10.90 10.33 -37.35
CA THR A 392 -9.60 10.92 -37.01
C THR A 392 -8.77 10.09 -36.02
N TRP A 393 -9.40 9.12 -35.34
CA TRP A 393 -8.71 8.35 -34.28
C TRP A 393 -7.54 7.51 -34.80
N LYS A 394 -7.58 7.00 -36.04
CA LYS A 394 -6.48 6.22 -36.64
C LYS A 394 -5.20 7.03 -36.80
N GLU A 395 -5.34 8.29 -37.21
CA GLU A 395 -4.22 9.22 -37.32
C GLU A 395 -3.65 9.55 -35.94
N ALA A 396 -4.54 9.76 -34.96
CA ALA A 396 -4.14 9.98 -33.57
C ALA A 396 -3.39 8.80 -32.96
N VAL A 397 -3.87 7.56 -33.14
CA VAL A 397 -3.16 6.34 -32.72
C VAL A 397 -1.76 6.32 -33.31
N SER A 398 -1.63 6.59 -34.61
CA SER A 398 -0.33 6.55 -35.30
C SER A 398 0.63 7.59 -34.76
N ARG A 399 0.17 8.84 -34.59
CA ARG A 399 0.95 9.95 -34.02
C ARG A 399 1.38 9.66 -32.58
N LEU A 400 0.46 9.20 -31.72
CA LEU A 400 0.75 8.88 -30.33
C LEU A 400 1.70 7.67 -30.22
N ALA A 401 1.51 6.65 -31.06
CA ALA A 401 2.38 5.48 -31.09
C ALA A 401 3.81 5.84 -31.50
N GLU A 402 3.98 6.79 -32.41
CA GLU A 402 5.30 7.32 -32.79
C GLU A 402 5.99 8.00 -31.60
N GLN A 403 5.28 8.89 -30.91
CA GLN A 403 5.79 9.67 -29.77
C GLN A 403 5.99 8.85 -28.49
N ALA A 404 5.29 7.72 -28.34
CA ALA A 404 5.28 6.94 -27.12
C ALA A 404 6.63 6.27 -26.82
N ALA A 405 7.03 6.27 -25.55
CA ALA A 405 8.16 5.49 -25.04
C ALA A 405 7.83 3.99 -24.97
N ALA A 406 6.58 3.67 -24.67
CA ALA A 406 6.07 2.30 -24.59
C ALA A 406 4.59 2.29 -24.95
N ILE A 407 4.15 1.18 -25.56
CA ILE A 407 2.77 0.97 -25.99
C ILE A 407 2.25 -0.29 -25.29
N VAL A 408 1.05 -0.21 -24.72
CA VAL A 408 0.35 -1.36 -24.15
C VAL A 408 -0.99 -1.49 -24.86
N ILE A 409 -1.23 -2.64 -25.48
CA ILE A 409 -2.48 -2.93 -26.19
C ILE A 409 -3.22 -4.02 -25.44
N CYS A 410 -4.44 -3.75 -24.99
CA CYS A 410 -5.36 -4.76 -24.48
C CYS A 410 -6.10 -5.38 -25.67
N VAL A 411 -5.64 -6.55 -26.10
CA VAL A 411 -6.13 -7.28 -27.25
C VAL A 411 -7.52 -7.82 -26.97
N ASP A 412 -8.45 -7.44 -27.84
CA ASP A 412 -9.85 -7.82 -27.81
C ASP A 412 -10.31 -8.23 -29.22
N ASP A 413 -11.41 -9.00 -29.31
CA ASP A 413 -12.02 -9.39 -30.58
C ASP A 413 -12.93 -8.28 -31.13
N THR A 414 -12.33 -7.13 -31.42
CA THR A 414 -13.01 -6.03 -32.11
C THR A 414 -12.16 -5.55 -33.28
N GLU A 415 -12.82 -5.17 -34.38
CA GLU A 415 -12.14 -4.76 -35.61
C GLU A 415 -11.18 -3.59 -35.39
N GLY A 416 -11.57 -2.61 -34.58
CA GLY A 416 -10.73 -1.46 -34.23
C GLY A 416 -9.40 -1.88 -33.59
N ILE A 417 -9.42 -2.81 -32.64
CA ILE A 417 -8.20 -3.30 -31.97
C ILE A 417 -7.33 -4.12 -32.90
N TRP A 418 -7.93 -4.90 -33.80
CA TRP A 418 -7.15 -5.63 -34.79
C TRP A 418 -6.40 -4.68 -35.75
N TRP A 419 -7.03 -3.58 -36.16
CA TRP A 419 -6.34 -2.53 -36.90
C TRP A 419 -5.19 -1.89 -36.09
N GLU A 420 -5.42 -1.58 -34.80
CA GLU A 420 -4.38 -1.02 -33.92
C GLU A 420 -3.19 -1.96 -33.75
N VAL A 421 -3.47 -3.26 -33.55
CA VAL A 421 -2.45 -4.32 -33.46
C VAL A 421 -1.61 -4.35 -34.72
N GLU A 422 -2.24 -4.37 -35.91
CA GLU A 422 -1.53 -4.44 -37.19
C GLU A 422 -0.71 -3.17 -37.44
N ASN A 423 -1.28 -1.99 -37.19
CA ASN A 423 -0.61 -0.70 -37.38
C ASN A 423 0.60 -0.54 -36.46
N VAL A 424 0.45 -0.87 -35.17
CA VAL A 424 1.53 -0.77 -34.18
C VAL A 424 2.58 -1.86 -34.42
N ALA A 425 2.18 -3.09 -34.75
CA ALA A 425 3.11 -4.18 -35.02
C ALA A 425 4.01 -3.90 -36.23
N ALA A 426 3.49 -3.23 -37.26
CA ALA A 426 4.26 -2.91 -38.46
C ALA A 426 5.44 -1.95 -38.21
N ARG A 427 5.38 -1.09 -37.18
CA ARG A 427 6.35 0.01 -36.97
C ARG A 427 6.95 0.09 -35.57
N HIS A 428 6.27 -0.44 -34.56
CA HIS A 428 6.56 -0.18 -33.14
C HIS A 428 6.49 -1.43 -32.28
N ILE A 429 6.55 -2.63 -32.87
CA ILE A 429 6.46 -3.91 -32.16
C ILE A 429 7.49 -4.06 -31.03
N GLY A 430 8.70 -3.52 -31.22
CA GLY A 430 9.79 -3.57 -30.24
C GLY A 430 9.52 -2.78 -28.94
N LYS A 431 8.55 -1.87 -28.93
CA LYS A 431 8.13 -1.10 -27.75
C LYS A 431 6.69 -1.38 -27.33
N THR A 432 6.13 -2.51 -27.77
CA THR A 432 4.71 -2.85 -27.56
C THR A 432 4.55 -4.10 -26.70
N LEU A 433 3.66 -4.01 -25.70
CA LEU A 433 3.14 -5.11 -24.92
C LEU A 433 1.71 -5.42 -25.38
N PHE A 434 1.47 -6.66 -25.78
CA PHE A 434 0.14 -7.17 -26.08
C PHE A 434 -0.39 -7.91 -24.85
N LEU A 435 -1.42 -7.37 -24.21
CA LEU A 435 -2.12 -8.01 -23.10
C LEU A 435 -3.41 -8.64 -23.61
N ILE A 436 -3.71 -9.86 -23.21
CA ILE A 436 -4.98 -10.50 -23.56
C ILE A 436 -6.08 -10.00 -22.62
N HIS A 437 -7.21 -9.60 -23.18
CA HIS A 437 -8.33 -9.11 -22.38
C HIS A 437 -8.80 -10.17 -21.35
N PRO A 438 -9.10 -9.79 -20.09
CA PRO A 438 -9.44 -10.75 -19.02
C PRO A 438 -10.63 -11.68 -19.29
N LYS A 439 -11.52 -11.30 -20.22
CA LYS A 439 -12.64 -12.15 -20.64
C LYS A 439 -12.18 -13.46 -21.30
N TYR A 440 -10.97 -13.47 -21.86
CA TYR A 440 -10.32 -14.65 -22.45
C TYR A 440 -9.37 -15.35 -21.45
N GLY A 441 -9.65 -15.28 -20.15
CA GLY A 441 -8.84 -15.93 -19.13
C GLY A 441 -8.99 -17.46 -19.08
N LYS A 442 -9.98 -18.03 -19.77
CA LYS A 442 -10.12 -19.49 -19.95
C LYS A 442 -9.26 -19.95 -21.11
N ALA A 443 -8.56 -21.08 -20.95
CA ALA A 443 -7.65 -21.62 -21.96
C ALA A 443 -8.31 -21.80 -23.35
N SER A 444 -9.56 -22.25 -23.41
CA SER A 444 -10.30 -22.41 -24.68
C SER A 444 -10.47 -21.09 -25.43
N ASP A 445 -10.88 -20.04 -24.71
CA ASP A 445 -11.21 -18.74 -25.29
C ASP A 445 -9.92 -17.97 -25.61
N ASN A 446 -8.89 -18.17 -24.78
CA ASN A 446 -7.54 -17.64 -24.97
C ASN A 446 -6.91 -18.14 -26.27
N ALA A 447 -6.97 -19.45 -26.53
CA ALA A 447 -6.34 -20.07 -27.70
C ALA A 447 -6.81 -19.45 -29.01
N GLY A 448 -8.10 -19.14 -29.14
CA GLY A 448 -8.66 -18.47 -30.33
C GLY A 448 -8.05 -17.09 -30.58
N VAL A 449 -8.03 -16.26 -29.54
CA VAL A 449 -7.48 -14.89 -29.62
C VAL A 449 -5.97 -14.91 -29.84
N VAL A 450 -5.24 -15.79 -29.16
CA VAL A 450 -3.78 -15.94 -29.32
C VAL A 450 -3.43 -16.37 -30.74
N LYS A 451 -4.16 -17.34 -31.31
CA LYS A 451 -3.95 -17.78 -32.69
C LYS A 451 -4.20 -16.66 -33.69
N ALA A 452 -5.29 -15.90 -33.51
CA ALA A 452 -5.61 -14.76 -34.36
C ALA A 452 -4.55 -13.65 -34.26
N LEU A 453 -4.08 -13.37 -33.04
CA LEU A 453 -3.03 -12.40 -32.77
C LEU A 453 -1.70 -12.82 -33.41
N ALA A 454 -1.28 -14.07 -33.22
CA ALA A 454 -0.07 -14.61 -33.83
C ALA A 454 -0.11 -14.52 -35.37
N ALA A 455 -1.25 -14.88 -35.98
CA ALA A 455 -1.42 -14.80 -37.43
C ALA A 455 -1.32 -13.36 -37.96
N ARG A 456 -1.97 -12.40 -37.28
CA ARG A 456 -1.92 -10.99 -37.67
C ARG A 456 -0.55 -10.36 -37.47
N LEU A 457 0.11 -10.67 -36.36
CA LEU A 457 1.47 -10.21 -36.11
C LEU A 457 2.42 -10.77 -37.16
N ALA A 458 2.38 -12.07 -37.45
CA ALA A 458 3.18 -12.68 -38.51
C ALA A 458 2.93 -12.01 -39.87
N ALA A 459 1.67 -11.68 -40.19
CA ALA A 459 1.33 -10.98 -41.43
C ALA A 459 1.89 -9.55 -41.48
N ALA A 460 1.78 -8.80 -40.37
CA ALA A 460 2.22 -7.40 -40.26
C ALA A 460 3.75 -7.27 -40.18
N THR A 461 4.44 -8.25 -39.60
CA THR A 461 5.90 -8.23 -39.38
C THR A 461 6.68 -8.94 -40.48
N ARG A 462 6.05 -9.32 -41.61
CA ARG A 462 6.68 -10.07 -42.72
C ARG A 462 8.01 -9.49 -43.24
N LYS A 463 8.31 -8.21 -42.98
CA LYS A 463 9.58 -7.55 -43.31
C LYS A 463 10.71 -7.78 -42.28
N THR A 464 10.44 -8.38 -41.13
CA THR A 464 11.29 -8.37 -39.92
C THR A 464 11.88 -9.74 -39.53
N GLY A 465 11.75 -10.75 -40.38
CA GLY A 465 12.27 -12.10 -40.13
C GLY A 465 11.33 -13.00 -39.30
N ASP A 466 11.75 -14.24 -39.05
CA ASP A 466 11.01 -15.24 -38.27
C ASP A 466 11.07 -14.93 -36.76
N LEU A 467 10.00 -14.32 -36.27
CA LEU A 467 9.84 -13.86 -34.89
C LEU A 467 9.37 -14.98 -33.93
N GLY A 468 9.35 -16.25 -34.35
CA GLY A 468 9.08 -17.38 -33.45
C GLY A 468 7.61 -17.58 -33.07
N PHE A 469 6.67 -16.99 -33.82
CA PHE A 469 5.22 -17.10 -33.54
C PHE A 469 4.70 -18.54 -33.56
N GLY A 470 5.32 -19.44 -34.34
CA GLY A 470 4.93 -20.86 -34.39
C GLY A 470 5.17 -21.62 -33.08
N GLU A 471 5.94 -21.05 -32.14
CA GLU A 471 6.14 -21.65 -30.82
C GLU A 471 5.09 -21.22 -29.79
N LEU A 472 4.24 -20.23 -30.10
CA LEU A 472 3.13 -19.84 -29.21
C LEU A 472 2.13 -20.99 -29.01
N ASP A 473 1.94 -21.83 -30.03
CA ASP A 473 1.09 -23.02 -29.94
C ASP A 473 1.61 -24.03 -28.91
N LYS A 474 2.92 -24.02 -28.60
CA LYS A 474 3.53 -24.89 -27.58
C LYS A 474 3.24 -24.42 -26.15
N LEU A 475 2.70 -23.20 -25.97
CA LEU A 475 2.33 -22.65 -24.66
C LEU A 475 0.88 -23.00 -24.27
N ALA A 476 0.19 -23.85 -25.04
CA ALA A 476 -1.23 -24.16 -24.91
C ALA A 476 -1.70 -24.69 -23.54
N ASP A 477 -0.79 -25.21 -22.71
CA ASP A 477 -1.13 -25.76 -21.39
C ASP A 477 -1.58 -24.69 -20.38
N LYS A 478 -1.20 -23.42 -20.60
CA LYS A 478 -1.61 -22.29 -19.75
C LYS A 478 -2.08 -21.10 -20.59
N PRO A 479 -3.13 -20.39 -20.19
CA PRO A 479 -3.61 -19.25 -20.96
C PRO A 479 -2.58 -18.11 -20.95
N LEU A 480 -2.33 -17.55 -22.13
CA LEU A 480 -1.40 -16.44 -22.35
C LEU A 480 -2.03 -15.15 -21.84
N LEU A 481 -1.36 -14.49 -20.90
CA LEU A 481 -1.80 -13.21 -20.34
C LEU A 481 -1.22 -12.02 -21.11
N GLY A 482 0.05 -12.12 -21.51
CA GLY A 482 0.70 -11.05 -22.25
C GLY A 482 1.91 -11.53 -23.05
N MET A 483 2.33 -10.73 -24.03
CA MET A 483 3.58 -10.95 -24.74
C MET A 483 4.18 -9.67 -25.28
N HIS A 484 5.51 -9.64 -25.39
CA HIS A 484 6.26 -8.52 -25.93
C HIS A 484 7.58 -9.01 -26.54
N PHE A 485 8.21 -8.15 -27.35
CA PHE A 485 9.48 -8.46 -28.01
C PHE A 485 10.65 -7.83 -27.25
N GLY A 486 11.71 -8.59 -26.99
CA GLY A 486 12.95 -8.08 -26.37
C GLY A 486 13.83 -7.31 -27.37
N GLU A 487 14.83 -6.58 -26.86
CA GLU A 487 15.82 -5.85 -27.70
C GLU A 487 16.72 -6.78 -28.56
N GLY A 488 16.66 -8.09 -28.34
CA GLY A 488 17.37 -9.12 -29.12
C GLY A 488 16.46 -10.01 -29.98
N SER A 489 15.28 -9.53 -30.41
CA SER A 489 14.29 -10.25 -31.24
C SER A 489 13.67 -11.54 -30.65
N GLY A 490 13.97 -11.88 -29.40
CA GLY A 490 13.29 -12.95 -28.67
C GLY A 490 11.87 -12.53 -28.23
N LEU A 491 10.89 -13.38 -28.48
CA LEU A 491 9.52 -13.24 -27.99
C LEU A 491 9.47 -13.63 -26.51
N SER A 492 8.99 -12.73 -25.66
CA SER A 492 8.67 -13.01 -24.26
C SER A 492 7.17 -13.19 -24.15
N ALA A 493 6.74 -14.32 -23.57
CA ALA A 493 5.34 -14.69 -23.44
C ALA A 493 5.05 -15.05 -21.98
N ALA A 494 4.09 -14.35 -21.38
CA ALA A 494 3.73 -14.54 -19.99
C ALA A 494 2.38 -15.27 -19.87
N THR A 495 2.37 -16.36 -19.10
CA THR A 495 1.17 -17.17 -18.88
C THR A 495 0.70 -17.05 -17.43
N SER A 496 -0.61 -17.14 -17.21
CA SER A 496 -1.20 -17.17 -15.86
C SER A 496 -2.51 -17.93 -15.87
N SER A 497 -2.72 -18.81 -14.91
CA SER A 497 -4.00 -19.51 -14.74
C SER A 497 -5.06 -18.65 -14.02
N THR A 498 -4.64 -17.61 -13.30
CA THR A 498 -5.55 -16.83 -12.46
C THR A 498 -6.20 -15.66 -13.19
N PHE A 499 -5.50 -15.09 -14.19
CA PHE A 499 -5.87 -13.82 -14.83
C PHE A 499 -6.23 -12.74 -13.80
N SER A 500 -5.52 -12.75 -12.67
CA SER A 500 -5.80 -11.84 -11.57
C SER A 500 -5.21 -10.47 -11.83
N GLY A 501 -5.73 -9.44 -11.16
CA GLY A 501 -5.13 -8.10 -11.24
C GLY A 501 -3.66 -8.05 -10.84
N LEU A 502 -3.17 -9.02 -10.06
CA LEU A 502 -1.76 -9.12 -9.71
C LEU A 502 -0.91 -9.61 -10.89
N ALA A 503 -1.35 -10.60 -11.66
CA ALA A 503 -0.67 -11.07 -12.86
C ALA A 503 -0.54 -9.95 -13.90
N PHE A 504 -1.61 -9.19 -14.14
CA PHE A 504 -1.57 -8.01 -15.02
C PHE A 504 -0.57 -6.96 -14.51
N LEU A 505 -0.54 -6.70 -13.20
CA LEU A 505 0.43 -5.79 -12.60
C LEU A 505 1.87 -6.27 -12.79
N LEU A 506 2.14 -7.56 -12.55
CA LEU A 506 3.46 -8.13 -12.72
C LEU A 506 3.91 -8.08 -14.18
N GLU A 507 3.02 -8.39 -15.12
CA GLU A 507 3.35 -8.35 -16.56
C GLU A 507 3.66 -6.93 -17.04
N VAL A 508 2.77 -5.96 -16.75
CA VAL A 508 2.99 -4.55 -17.12
C VAL A 508 4.30 -4.03 -16.54
N ARG A 509 4.57 -4.36 -15.28
CA ARG A 509 5.78 -3.96 -14.58
C ARG A 509 7.03 -4.60 -15.19
N GLY A 510 7.01 -5.90 -15.45
CA GLY A 510 8.11 -6.64 -16.07
C GLY A 510 8.46 -6.05 -17.43
N PHE A 511 7.44 -5.82 -18.25
CA PHE A 511 7.58 -5.17 -19.55
C PHE A 511 8.22 -3.76 -19.45
N LEU A 512 7.62 -2.85 -18.69
CA LEU A 512 8.08 -1.46 -18.60
C LEU A 512 9.54 -1.38 -18.11
N ARG A 513 9.90 -2.19 -17.11
CA ARG A 513 11.26 -2.26 -16.57
C ARG A 513 12.24 -2.91 -17.54
N SER A 514 11.81 -3.92 -18.28
CA SER A 514 12.66 -4.55 -19.30
C SER A 514 13.00 -3.58 -20.43
N LYS A 515 12.10 -2.64 -20.75
CA LYS A 515 12.23 -1.71 -21.87
C LYS A 515 12.89 -0.39 -21.54
N ARG A 516 12.70 0.09 -20.32
CA ARG A 516 13.17 1.43 -19.91
C ARG A 516 14.23 1.37 -18.81
N GLY A 517 14.64 0.16 -18.45
CA GLY A 517 15.46 -0.06 -17.28
C GLY A 517 14.70 0.21 -15.99
N TYR A 518 15.42 0.09 -14.88
CA TYR A 518 14.89 0.43 -13.58
C TYR A 518 15.03 1.94 -13.36
N VAL A 519 13.91 2.64 -13.13
CA VAL A 519 13.94 4.03 -12.66
C VAL A 519 14.34 4.00 -11.18
N SER A 520 15.58 4.39 -10.89
CA SER A 520 16.15 4.45 -9.53
C SER A 520 15.81 5.73 -8.80
#